data_AF-D0NH50-F1
#
_entry.id   AF-D0NH50-F1
#
_cell.length_a   1.000
_cell.length_b   1.000
_cell.length_c   1.000
_cell.angle_alpha   90.00
_cell.angle_beta   90.00
_cell.angle_gamma   90.00
#
_symmetry.space_group_name_H-M   'P 1'
#
loop_
_entity.id
_entity.type
_entity.pdbx_description
1 polymer ?
#
loop_
_entity_poly.entity_id
_entity_poly.type
_entity_poly.pdbx_seq_one_letter_code
_entity_poly.pdbx_strand_id
1 'polypeptide(L)'
;MVGWATKDKAQLEWTDDSLGPVYEGSVDSEGVPQCPDECYRFYDNVNNRWSDTSSCTGEPFDVSLNDTMDNLYDENIMFIGHEIGHGFGLPDFYGLETKPSKDFPNSIMMAYSSTTITPSDGWMLRRVLDRVRSRYNF
;
A
#
# COMPACT_ATOMS: atom_id res chain seq x y z
N MET A 1 4.30 2.26 7.54
CA MET A 1 3.79 3.51 6.94
C MET A 1 4.07 3.41 5.46
N VAL A 2 3.05 3.49 4.60
CA VAL A 2 3.22 3.43 3.14
C VAL A 2 3.31 4.84 2.58
N GLY A 3 4.18 5.05 1.59
CA GLY A 3 4.25 6.30 0.84
C GLY A 3 3.12 6.37 -0.18
N TRP A 4 2.70 7.58 -0.56
CA TRP A 4 1.69 7.78 -1.59
C TRP A 4 2.31 8.39 -2.83
N ALA A 5 2.07 7.80 -4.00
CA ALA A 5 2.54 8.34 -5.27
C ALA A 5 1.39 8.89 -6.10
N THR A 6 1.56 10.09 -6.66
CA THR A 6 0.59 10.72 -7.55
C THR A 6 1.28 11.48 -8.68
N LYS A 7 0.57 11.71 -9.78
CA LYS A 7 1.05 12.63 -10.85
C LYS A 7 0.93 14.08 -10.43
N ASP A 8 -0.10 14.38 -9.64
CA ASP A 8 -0.43 15.73 -9.20
C ASP A 8 -1.04 15.64 -7.79
N LYS A 9 -0.45 16.37 -6.82
CA LYS A 9 -0.91 16.40 -5.42
C LYS A 9 -2.31 16.97 -5.29
N ALA A 10 -2.71 17.89 -6.17
CA ALA A 10 -4.05 18.47 -6.17
C ALA A 10 -5.15 17.40 -6.36
N GLN A 11 -4.81 16.25 -6.95
CA GLN A 11 -5.75 15.15 -7.14
C GLN A 11 -6.16 14.44 -5.85
N LEU A 12 -5.36 14.56 -4.79
CA LEU A 12 -5.67 13.93 -3.50
C LEU A 12 -6.63 14.77 -2.66
N GLU A 13 -6.81 16.06 -3.01
CA GLU A 13 -7.63 17.02 -2.26
C GLU A 13 -7.27 17.06 -0.75
N TRP A 14 -6.04 16.66 -0.41
CA TRP A 14 -5.57 16.46 0.95
C TRP A 14 -4.62 17.59 1.34
N THR A 15 -4.87 18.22 2.48
CA THR A 15 -4.19 19.47 2.88
C THR A 15 -3.38 19.37 4.16
N ASP A 16 -3.43 18.23 4.87
CA ASP A 16 -2.66 17.99 6.08
C ASP A 16 -1.63 16.85 5.89
N ASP A 17 -0.74 16.66 6.86
CA ASP A 17 0.37 15.71 6.76
C ASP A 17 0.01 14.29 7.24
N SER A 18 -1.28 13.99 7.50
CA SER A 18 -1.68 12.72 8.12
C SER A 18 -1.59 11.49 7.21
N LEU A 19 -1.50 11.67 5.89
CA LEU A 19 -1.24 10.58 4.94
C LEU A 19 0.22 10.11 4.93
N GLY A 20 1.12 10.85 5.58
CA GLY A 20 2.56 10.66 5.41
C GLY A 20 3.07 11.24 4.08
N PRO A 21 4.26 10.82 3.63
CA PRO A 21 4.90 11.41 2.46
C PRO A 21 4.11 11.17 1.16
N VAL A 22 3.78 12.26 0.46
CA VAL A 22 3.21 12.22 -0.89
C VAL A 22 4.28 12.59 -1.92
N TYR A 23 4.61 11.63 -2.78
CA TYR A 23 5.57 11.72 -3.87
C TYR A 23 4.85 12.09 -5.16
N GLU A 24 5.14 13.28 -5.67
CA GLU A 24 4.53 13.83 -6.88
C GLU A 24 5.48 13.73 -8.05
N GLY A 25 4.98 13.26 -9.20
CA GLY A 25 5.73 13.24 -10.45
C GLY A 25 6.75 12.10 -10.58
N SER A 26 6.94 11.28 -9.54
CA SER A 26 7.69 10.03 -9.64
C SER A 26 6.82 9.00 -10.35
N VAL A 27 7.24 8.59 -11.54
CA VAL A 27 6.51 7.65 -12.40
C VAL A 27 7.45 6.55 -12.91
N ASP A 28 6.91 5.36 -13.13
CA ASP A 28 7.63 4.26 -13.76
C ASP A 28 7.84 4.49 -15.28
N SER A 29 8.44 3.50 -15.95
CA SER A 29 8.68 3.53 -17.39
C SER A 29 7.41 3.63 -18.25
N GLU A 30 6.25 3.31 -17.68
CA GLU A 30 4.94 3.38 -18.34
C GLU A 30 4.16 4.65 -17.93
N GLY A 31 4.76 5.50 -17.10
CA GLY A 31 4.15 6.73 -16.62
C GLY A 31 3.12 6.51 -15.52
N VAL A 32 3.14 5.38 -14.82
CA VAL A 32 2.30 5.13 -13.63
C VAL A 32 2.99 5.73 -12.40
N PRO A 33 2.30 6.49 -11.55
CA PRO A 33 2.89 7.01 -10.32
C PRO A 33 3.43 5.90 -9.44
N GLN A 34 4.67 6.04 -8.97
CA GLN A 34 5.31 5.10 -8.07
C GLN A 34 6.01 5.83 -6.93
N CYS A 35 6.08 5.18 -5.77
CA CYS A 35 6.90 5.72 -4.69
C CYS A 35 8.39 5.60 -5.09
N PRO A 36 9.30 6.38 -4.47
CA PRO A 36 10.71 6.34 -4.83
C PRO A 36 11.29 4.95 -4.58
N ASP A 37 12.04 4.43 -5.55
CA ASP A 37 12.64 3.10 -5.50
C ASP A 37 13.55 2.94 -4.28
N GLU A 38 14.24 4.03 -3.91
CA GLU A 38 15.11 4.13 -2.74
C GLU A 38 14.38 4.02 -1.40
N CYS A 39 13.05 4.10 -1.38
CA CYS A 39 12.28 3.92 -0.15
C CYS A 39 11.80 2.48 0.05
N TYR A 40 11.90 1.60 -0.94
CA TYR A 40 11.51 0.19 -0.77
C TYR A 40 12.59 -0.59 -0.01
N ARG A 41 12.23 -1.07 1.17
CA ARG A 41 13.09 -1.93 2.00
C ARG A 41 12.75 -3.39 1.78
N PHE A 42 13.70 -4.14 1.26
CA PHE A 42 13.60 -5.58 1.07
C PHE A 42 14.97 -6.23 1.27
N TYR A 43 14.98 -7.53 1.57
CA TYR A 43 16.20 -8.32 1.64
C TYR A 43 16.46 -9.00 0.30
N ASP A 44 17.54 -8.60 -0.37
CA ASP A 44 18.01 -9.22 -1.60
C ASP A 44 18.80 -10.48 -1.26
N ASN A 45 18.14 -11.64 -1.41
CA ASN A 45 18.74 -12.95 -1.15
C ASN A 45 19.82 -13.34 -2.17
N VAL A 46 19.81 -12.76 -3.38
CA VAL A 46 20.83 -13.05 -4.41
C VAL A 46 22.15 -12.39 -4.02
N ASN A 47 22.07 -11.15 -3.55
CA ASN A 47 23.23 -10.37 -3.13
C ASN A 47 23.47 -10.39 -1.60
N ASN A 48 22.65 -11.15 -0.87
CA ASN A 48 22.68 -11.33 0.59
C ASN A 48 22.78 -10.02 1.39
N ARG A 49 21.98 -9.03 1.00
CA ARG A 49 22.02 -7.66 1.55
C ARG A 49 20.63 -7.03 1.63
N TRP A 50 20.45 -6.09 2.55
CA TRP A 50 19.30 -5.20 2.54
C TRP A 50 19.40 -4.21 1.38
N SER A 51 18.26 -3.83 0.80
CA SER A 51 18.20 -2.70 -0.12
C SER A 51 18.69 -1.42 0.58
N ASP A 52 19.39 -0.57 -0.19
CA ASP A 52 19.92 0.69 0.33
C ASP A 52 18.82 1.74 0.36
N THR A 53 18.29 2.01 1.54
CA THR A 53 17.23 3.00 1.75
C THR A 53 17.75 4.30 2.35
N SER A 54 19.07 4.54 2.31
CA SER A 54 19.69 5.74 2.89
C SER A 54 19.26 7.04 2.23
N SER A 55 18.77 6.98 1.00
CA SER A 55 18.25 8.13 0.25
C SER A 55 16.74 8.35 0.48
N CYS A 56 16.06 7.46 1.20
CA CYS A 56 14.67 7.66 1.57
C CYS A 56 14.56 8.78 2.61
N THR A 57 13.77 9.80 2.30
CA THR A 57 13.55 10.95 3.19
C THR A 57 12.58 10.66 4.34
N GLY A 58 11.94 9.47 4.35
CA GLY A 58 11.00 9.01 5.38
C GLY A 58 11.29 7.58 5.83
N GLU A 59 10.37 7.00 6.60
CA GLU A 59 10.43 5.57 6.97
C GLU A 59 10.32 4.69 5.71
N PRO A 60 11.24 3.73 5.50
CA PRO A 60 11.18 2.84 4.36
C PRO A 60 9.90 1.99 4.32
N PHE A 61 9.49 1.62 3.11
CA PHE A 61 8.35 0.74 2.87
C PHE A 61 8.82 -0.71 2.94
N ASP A 62 8.41 -1.42 3.99
CA ASP A 62 8.65 -2.84 4.11
C ASP A 62 7.70 -3.61 3.20
N VAL A 63 8.26 -4.43 2.31
CA VAL A 63 7.49 -5.37 1.49
C VAL A 63 8.00 -6.77 1.82
N SER A 64 7.16 -7.63 2.40
CA SER A 64 7.55 -9.00 2.73
C SER A 64 7.26 -9.97 1.57
N LEU A 65 8.18 -9.98 0.59
CA LEU A 65 8.09 -10.90 -0.55
C LEU A 65 8.19 -12.37 -0.13
N ASN A 66 8.96 -12.69 0.91
CA ASN A 66 9.06 -14.08 1.40
C ASN A 66 7.73 -14.57 1.98
N ASP A 67 7.10 -13.79 2.86
CA ASP A 67 5.80 -14.16 3.42
C ASP A 67 4.74 -14.25 2.33
N THR A 68 4.79 -13.37 1.32
CA THR A 68 3.90 -13.42 0.15
C THR A 68 4.07 -14.74 -0.63
N MET A 69 5.32 -15.15 -0.87
CA MET A 69 5.62 -16.37 -1.63
C MET A 69 5.29 -17.64 -0.85
N ASP A 70 5.53 -17.66 0.46
CA ASP A 70 5.21 -18.79 1.33
C ASP A 70 3.69 -19.03 1.44
N ASN A 71 2.90 -17.96 1.33
CA ASN A 71 1.44 -18.02 1.38
C ASN A 71 0.78 -18.02 0.00
N LEU A 72 1.55 -18.10 -1.11
CA LEU A 72 1.02 -17.98 -2.49
C LEU A 72 -0.08 -18.99 -2.82
N TYR A 73 -0.02 -20.17 -2.21
CA TYR A 73 -0.95 -21.28 -2.43
C TYR A 73 -1.90 -21.52 -1.26
N ASP A 74 -1.85 -20.68 -0.23
CA ASP A 74 -2.76 -20.80 0.90
C ASP A 74 -4.17 -20.45 0.46
N GLU A 75 -5.13 -21.25 0.90
CA GLU A 75 -6.56 -21.05 0.62
C GLU A 75 -7.03 -19.70 1.19
N ASN A 76 -6.39 -19.25 2.26
CA ASN A 76 -6.60 -17.95 2.88
C ASN A 76 -5.59 -16.94 2.33
N ILE A 77 -5.98 -16.25 1.26
CA ILE A 77 -5.23 -15.18 0.58
C ILE A 77 -5.03 -13.90 1.43
N MET A 78 -5.07 -13.99 2.76
CA MET A 78 -4.99 -12.82 3.65
C MET A 78 -3.72 -12.02 3.39
N PHE A 79 -2.56 -12.68 3.46
CA PHE A 79 -1.27 -12.02 3.26
C PHE A 79 -1.13 -11.47 1.84
N ILE A 80 -1.43 -12.29 0.83
CA ILE A 80 -1.35 -11.84 -0.58
C ILE A 80 -2.29 -10.65 -0.81
N GLY A 81 -3.52 -10.73 -0.33
CA GLY A 81 -4.51 -9.67 -0.46
C GLY A 81 -4.09 -8.39 0.27
N HIS A 82 -3.46 -8.53 1.44
CA HIS A 82 -2.94 -7.42 2.23
C HIS A 82 -1.85 -6.66 1.46
N GLU A 83 -0.88 -7.39 0.93
CA GLU A 83 0.21 -6.81 0.14
C GLU A 83 -0.30 -6.21 -1.20
N ILE A 84 -1.28 -6.84 -1.85
CA ILE A 84 -1.97 -6.23 -3.00
C ILE A 84 -2.68 -4.92 -2.61
N GLY A 85 -3.25 -4.86 -1.40
CA GLY A 85 -3.86 -3.66 -0.85
C GLY A 85 -2.88 -2.49 -0.78
N HIS A 86 -1.63 -2.74 -0.36
CA HIS A 86 -0.57 -1.72 -0.40
C HIS A 86 -0.26 -1.26 -1.83
N GLY A 87 -0.34 -2.15 -2.83
CA GLY A 87 -0.24 -1.79 -4.25
C GLY A 87 -1.33 -0.81 -4.73
N PHE A 88 -2.47 -0.77 -4.05
CA PHE A 88 -3.54 0.22 -4.27
C PHE A 88 -3.43 1.46 -3.36
N GLY A 89 -2.33 1.58 -2.61
CA GLY A 89 -2.06 2.67 -1.68
C GLY A 89 -2.76 2.54 -0.32
N LEU A 90 -3.37 1.39 0.00
CA LEU A 90 -4.01 1.23 1.32
C LEU A 90 -2.93 1.07 2.42
N PRO A 91 -2.95 1.87 3.49
CA PRO A 91 -2.00 1.73 4.60
C PRO A 91 -2.41 0.60 5.55
N ASP A 92 -1.48 0.19 6.42
CA ASP A 92 -1.79 -0.67 7.56
C ASP A 92 -2.73 0.00 8.57
N PHE A 93 -3.73 -0.73 9.01
CA PHE A 93 -4.72 -0.27 10.00
C PHE A 93 -4.47 -0.83 11.41
N TYR A 94 -3.20 -1.03 11.78
CA TYR A 94 -2.82 -1.64 13.06
C TYR A 94 -3.22 -0.81 14.29
N GLY A 95 -3.31 0.51 14.15
CA GLY A 95 -3.74 1.45 15.19
C GLY A 95 -5.18 1.94 15.01
N LEU A 96 -5.76 2.58 16.03
CA LEU A 96 -7.08 3.20 15.91
C LEU A 96 -7.02 4.49 15.06
N GLU A 97 -5.87 5.13 15.06
CA GLU A 97 -5.55 6.35 14.34
C GLU A 97 -5.38 6.16 12.83
N THR A 98 -5.01 4.96 12.40
CA THR A 98 -4.86 4.65 10.97
C THR A 98 -6.14 4.11 10.34
N LYS A 99 -7.18 3.84 11.13
CA LYS A 99 -8.48 3.34 10.63
C LYS A 99 -9.33 4.46 10.05
N PRO A 100 -10.15 4.18 9.01
CA PRO A 100 -11.10 5.15 8.47
C PRO A 100 -12.13 5.66 9.49
N SER A 101 -12.46 4.85 10.50
CA SER A 101 -13.26 5.25 11.66
C SER A 101 -12.96 4.32 12.85
N LYS A 102 -13.30 4.77 14.07
CA LYS A 102 -13.11 3.99 15.30
C LYS A 102 -13.81 2.62 15.26
N ASP A 103 -14.98 2.57 14.62
CA ASP A 103 -15.83 1.38 14.51
C ASP A 103 -15.71 0.72 13.13
N PHE A 104 -14.59 0.93 12.43
CA PHE A 104 -14.40 0.37 11.10
C PHE A 104 -14.39 -1.17 11.15
N PRO A 105 -15.19 -1.85 10.32
CA PRO A 105 -15.32 -3.32 10.35
C PRO A 105 -14.05 -4.03 9.90
N ASN A 106 -13.80 -5.23 10.45
CA ASN A 106 -12.64 -6.09 10.17
C ASN A 106 -12.33 -6.20 8.67
N SER A 107 -11.05 -6.16 8.33
CA SER A 107 -10.52 -6.07 6.97
C SER A 107 -9.13 -6.71 6.94
N ILE A 108 -8.68 -7.18 5.77
CA ILE A 108 -7.36 -7.78 5.65
C ILE A 108 -6.22 -6.77 5.86
N MET A 109 -6.49 -5.46 5.70
CA MET A 109 -5.53 -4.39 6.01
C MET A 109 -5.35 -4.14 7.52
N MET A 110 -6.10 -4.84 8.38
CA MET A 110 -5.96 -4.81 9.83
C MET A 110 -5.35 -6.12 10.33
N ALA A 111 -4.16 -6.05 10.93
CA ALA A 111 -3.45 -7.21 11.49
C ALA A 111 -4.37 -8.05 12.38
N TYR A 112 -4.40 -9.34 12.07
CA TYR A 112 -5.13 -10.37 12.81
C TYR A 112 -6.65 -10.15 12.93
N SER A 113 -7.24 -9.19 12.20
CA SER A 113 -8.68 -8.91 12.29
C SER A 113 -9.53 -9.83 11.40
N SER A 114 -8.95 -10.32 10.31
CA SER A 114 -9.59 -11.27 9.39
C SER A 114 -8.51 -12.07 8.64
N THR A 115 -8.76 -13.36 8.43
CA THR A 115 -7.96 -14.23 7.55
C THR A 115 -8.58 -14.42 6.17
N THR A 116 -9.70 -13.75 5.89
CA THR A 116 -10.42 -13.80 4.62
C THR A 116 -10.89 -12.41 4.19
N ILE A 117 -11.12 -12.23 2.89
CA ILE A 117 -11.68 -10.98 2.35
C ILE A 117 -13.06 -10.72 2.94
N THR A 118 -13.29 -9.52 3.46
CA THR A 118 -14.55 -9.10 4.06
C THR A 118 -15.26 -8.06 3.18
N PRO A 119 -16.54 -7.72 3.49
CA PRO A 119 -17.23 -6.65 2.79
C PRO A 119 -16.53 -5.28 2.87
N SER A 120 -15.74 -5.02 3.91
CA SER A 120 -15.04 -3.75 4.10
C SER A 120 -13.85 -3.61 3.15
N ASP A 121 -13.15 -4.71 2.86
CA ASP A 121 -12.11 -4.77 1.82
C ASP A 121 -12.66 -4.38 0.45
N GLY A 122 -13.81 -4.95 0.08
CA GLY A 122 -14.49 -4.59 -1.16
C GLY A 122 -14.99 -3.14 -1.17
N TRP A 123 -15.37 -2.58 -0.02
CA TRP A 123 -15.72 -1.16 0.09
C TRP A 123 -14.49 -0.26 -0.14
N MET A 124 -13.33 -0.59 0.43
CA MET A 124 -12.09 0.15 0.21
C MET A 124 -11.66 0.13 -1.26
N LEU A 125 -11.67 -1.05 -1.89
CA LEU A 125 -11.27 -1.19 -3.29
C LEU A 125 -12.21 -0.41 -4.23
N ARG A 126 -13.52 -0.42 -3.96
CA ARG A 126 -14.49 0.42 -4.69
C ARG A 126 -14.19 1.90 -4.53
N ARG A 127 -13.78 2.33 -3.33
CA ARG A 127 -13.40 3.73 -3.08
C ARG A 127 -12.17 4.14 -3.88
N VAL A 128 -11.15 3.27 -3.94
CA VAL A 128 -9.97 3.46 -4.79
C VAL A 128 -10.39 3.52 -6.26
N LEU A 129 -11.18 2.55 -6.72
CA LEU A 129 -11.68 2.48 -8.09
C LEU A 129 -12.41 3.76 -8.48
N ASP A 130 -13.35 4.26 -7.67
CA ASP A 130 -14.09 5.49 -7.96
C ASP A 130 -13.18 6.71 -8.21
N ARG A 131 -11.97 6.72 -7.64
CA ARG A 131 -11.00 7.80 -7.83
C ARG A 131 -10.10 7.62 -9.04
N VAL A 132 -9.80 6.39 -9.40
CA VAL A 132 -8.94 6.10 -10.56
C VAL A 132 -9.74 5.76 -11.82
N ARG A 133 -11.06 5.55 -11.72
CA ARG A 133 -11.91 5.05 -12.80
C ARG A 133 -11.84 5.90 -14.07
N SER A 134 -11.76 7.22 -13.94
CA SER A 134 -11.66 8.13 -15.09
C SER A 134 -10.36 7.97 -15.89
N ARG A 135 -9.36 7.27 -15.35
CA ARG A 135 -8.05 7.03 -15.96
C ARG A 135 -8.01 5.76 -16.82
N TYR A 136 -9.04 4.92 -16.74
CA TYR A 136 -9.08 3.62 -17.41
C TYR A 136 -10.32 3.53 -18.30
N ASN A 137 -10.17 2.91 -19.47
CA ASN A 137 -11.29 2.56 -20.36
C ASN A 137 -11.66 1.10 -20.11
N PHE A 138 -12.72 0.87 -19.34
CA PHE A 138 -13.22 -0.45 -18.96
C PHE A 138 -14.11 -1.08 -20.03
#